data_AF-A0A2N5M681-F1
#
_entry.id   AF-A0A2N5M681-F1
#
_cell.length_a   1.000
_cell.length_b   1.000
_cell.length_c   1.000
_cell.angle_alpha   90.00
_cell.angle_beta   90.00
_cell.angle_gamma   90.00
#
_symmetry.space_group_name_H-M   'P 1'
#
loop_
_entity.id
_entity.type
_entity.pdbx_description
1 polymer ?
#
loop_
_entity_poly.entity_id
_entity_poly.type
_entity_poly.pdbx_seq_one_letter_code
_entity_poly.pdbx_strand_id
1 'polypeptide(L)'
;MIYIWNVEEIIRNTLLEHNLDINYEFNNSLTSPMSYNVSTNTIKFNYLEVNGYKGKIRIKETEENFVKIILYHELGYYLYFKKNKPDLRILMYGGEEEKENLHSEIDKNAWDYGRTLVPEELVKSYDKVRELDKLLLKRL
;
A
#
# COMPACT_ATOMS: atom_id res chain seq x y z
N MET A 1 -15.82 -12.43 1.00
CA MET A 1 -14.48 -12.98 0.70
C MET A 1 -14.03 -12.24 -0.54
N ILE A 2 -12.88 -11.58 -0.47
CA ILE A 2 -12.42 -10.71 -1.54
C ILE A 2 -11.82 -11.58 -2.65
N TYR A 3 -12.34 -11.48 -3.88
CA TYR A 3 -11.79 -12.22 -5.02
C TYR A 3 -10.85 -11.35 -5.86
N ILE A 4 -10.05 -12.00 -6.72
CA ILE A 4 -9.08 -11.34 -7.61
C ILE A 4 -9.74 -10.22 -8.41
N TRP A 5 -10.85 -10.53 -9.10
CA TRP A 5 -11.57 -9.57 -9.95
C TRP A 5 -12.09 -8.36 -9.17
N ASN A 6 -12.46 -8.52 -7.89
CA ASN A 6 -12.85 -7.39 -7.05
C ASN A 6 -11.67 -6.44 -6.82
N VAL A 7 -10.49 -6.99 -6.52
CA VAL A 7 -9.28 -6.17 -6.28
C VAL A 7 -8.87 -5.45 -7.56
N GLU A 8 -8.86 -6.14 -8.71
CA GLU A 8 -8.51 -5.53 -10.00
C GLU A 8 -9.45 -4.37 -10.37
N GLU A 9 -10.76 -4.57 -10.20
CA GLU A 9 -11.74 -3.53 -10.48
C GLU A 9 -11.56 -2.31 -9.58
N ILE A 10 -11.31 -2.53 -8.28
CA ILE A 10 -11.08 -1.45 -7.33
C ILE A 10 -9.81 -0.68 -7.68
N ILE A 11 -8.71 -1.38 -7.99
CA ILE A 11 -7.45 -0.73 -8.41
C ILE A 11 -7.70 0.10 -9.66
N ARG A 12 -8.25 -0.50 -10.71
CA ARG A 12 -8.54 0.18 -11.98
C ARG A 12 -9.37 1.44 -11.77
N ASN A 13 -10.49 1.34 -11.05
CA ASN A 13 -11.39 2.46 -10.86
C ASN A 13 -10.74 3.58 -10.04
N THR A 14 -10.01 3.24 -8.96
CA THR A 14 -9.30 4.22 -8.13
C THR A 14 -8.20 4.94 -8.92
N LEU A 15 -7.44 4.21 -9.75
CA LEU A 15 -6.41 4.81 -10.60
C LEU A 15 -7.02 5.77 -11.64
N LEU A 16 -8.14 5.40 -12.25
CA LEU A 16 -8.89 6.26 -13.18
C LEU A 16 -9.42 7.52 -12.48
N GLU A 17 -10.02 7.38 -11.30
CA GLU A 17 -10.54 8.50 -10.50
C GLU A 17 -9.47 9.55 -10.18
N HIS A 18 -8.24 9.10 -9.90
CA HIS A 18 -7.10 9.98 -9.62
C HIS A 18 -6.23 10.32 -10.84
N ASN A 19 -6.61 9.87 -12.05
CA ASN A 19 -5.86 10.04 -13.28
C ASN A 19 -4.38 9.60 -13.15
N LEU A 20 -4.17 8.43 -12.56
CA LEU A 20 -2.86 7.85 -12.30
C LEU A 20 -2.55 6.76 -13.34
N ASP A 21 -1.49 6.98 -14.11
CA ASP A 21 -0.95 6.01 -15.05
C ASP A 21 0.01 5.05 -14.31
N ILE A 22 -0.55 4.01 -13.69
CA ILE A 22 0.17 2.98 -12.93
C ILE A 22 -0.31 1.62 -13.40
N ASN A 23 0.62 0.72 -13.72
CA ASN A 23 0.28 -0.65 -14.09
C ASN A 23 -0.22 -1.42 -12.86
N TYR A 24 -1.04 -2.45 -13.06
CA TYR A 24 -1.39 -3.35 -11.96
C TYR A 24 -1.45 -4.80 -12.43
N GLU A 25 -1.02 -5.72 -11.56
CA GLU A 25 -1.03 -7.15 -11.85
C GLU A 25 -1.24 -7.98 -10.58
N PHE A 26 -1.87 -9.14 -10.79
CA PHE A 26 -1.97 -10.15 -9.76
C PHE A 26 -0.66 -10.93 -9.62
N ASN A 27 -0.24 -11.20 -8.39
CA ASN A 27 0.97 -11.99 -8.09
C ASN A 27 0.77 -12.93 -6.89
N ASN A 28 0.63 -14.22 -7.16
CA ASN A 28 0.50 -15.27 -6.14
C ASN A 28 1.72 -15.45 -5.23
N SER A 29 2.90 -15.03 -5.67
CA SER A 29 4.14 -15.15 -4.88
C SER A 29 4.39 -13.95 -3.97
N LEU A 30 3.55 -12.91 -4.04
CA LEU A 30 3.64 -11.76 -3.16
C LEU A 30 3.19 -12.16 -1.75
N THR A 31 4.04 -11.92 -0.76
CA THR A 31 3.79 -12.23 0.66
C THR A 31 3.08 -11.09 1.40
N SER A 32 2.97 -9.91 0.78
CA SER A 32 2.17 -8.79 1.25
C SER A 32 0.81 -8.76 0.52
N PRO A 33 -0.23 -8.12 1.10
CA PRO A 33 -1.51 -7.96 0.42
C PRO A 33 -1.39 -7.17 -0.89
N MET A 34 -0.56 -6.13 -0.88
CA MET A 34 -0.27 -5.29 -2.02
C MET A 34 1.16 -4.75 -1.93
N SER A 35 1.75 -4.35 -3.05
CA SER A 35 3.02 -3.63 -3.09
C SER A 35 3.12 -2.77 -4.35
N TYR A 36 3.69 -1.58 -4.21
CA TYR A 36 4.08 -0.73 -5.33
C TYR A 36 5.56 -0.95 -5.69
N ASN A 37 5.82 -1.23 -6.96
CA ASN A 37 7.16 -1.31 -7.54
C ASN A 37 7.49 -0.02 -8.29
N VAL A 38 8.43 0.77 -7.76
CA VAL A 38 8.86 2.04 -8.36
C VAL A 38 9.53 1.88 -9.73
N SER A 39 10.30 0.81 -9.94
CA SER A 39 11.07 0.60 -11.17
C SER A 39 10.19 0.25 -12.36
N THR A 40 9.11 -0.51 -12.13
CA THR A 40 8.15 -0.89 -13.18
C THR A 40 6.88 -0.06 -13.17
N ASN A 41 6.74 0.87 -12.21
CA ASN A 41 5.53 1.64 -11.96
C ASN A 41 4.29 0.72 -11.91
N THR A 42 4.35 -0.29 -11.05
CA THR A 42 3.34 -1.37 -10.99
C THR A 42 2.87 -1.63 -9.58
N ILE A 43 1.56 -1.72 -9.38
CA ILE A 43 0.93 -2.24 -8.17
C ILE A 43 0.74 -3.74 -8.34
N LYS A 44 1.37 -4.54 -7.50
CA LYS A 44 1.15 -5.98 -7.42
C LYS A 44 0.27 -6.29 -6.23
N PHE A 45 -0.64 -7.25 -6.37
CA PHE A 45 -1.49 -7.69 -5.25
C PHE A 45 -1.62 -9.20 -5.18
N ASN A 46 -1.89 -9.70 -3.97
CA ASN A 46 -2.25 -11.10 -3.71
C ASN A 46 -3.56 -11.16 -2.94
N TYR A 47 -4.64 -11.62 -3.56
CA TYR A 47 -5.97 -11.65 -2.93
C TYR A 47 -6.02 -12.55 -1.68
N LEU A 48 -5.20 -13.61 -1.60
CA LEU A 48 -5.14 -14.46 -0.41
C LEU A 48 -4.54 -13.67 0.76
N GLU A 49 -3.46 -12.93 0.52
CA GLU A 49 -2.86 -12.06 1.52
C GLU A 49 -3.76 -10.87 1.87
N VAL A 50 -4.53 -10.32 0.93
CA VAL A 50 -5.56 -9.30 1.22
C VAL A 50 -6.60 -9.85 2.20
N ASN A 51 -7.12 -11.05 1.96
CA ASN A 51 -8.08 -11.67 2.89
C ASN A 51 -7.42 -12.02 4.24
N GLY A 52 -6.17 -12.49 4.23
CA GLY A 52 -5.40 -12.77 5.44
C GLY A 52 -5.16 -11.51 6.29
N TYR A 53 -4.76 -10.42 5.66
CA TYR A 53 -4.56 -9.12 6.27
C TYR A 53 -5.86 -8.56 6.86
N LYS A 54 -6.99 -8.70 6.15
CA LYS A 54 -8.33 -8.36 6.65
C LYS A 54 -8.66 -9.08 7.95
N GLY A 55 -8.34 -10.37 8.02
CA GLY A 55 -8.56 -11.20 9.22
C GLY A 55 -7.73 -10.78 10.44
N LYS A 56 -6.53 -10.19 10.21
CA LYS A 56 -5.63 -9.68 11.25
C LYS A 56 -6.06 -8.30 11.77
N ILE A 57 -6.39 -7.38 10.87
CA ILE A 57 -6.68 -5.97 11.19
C ILE A 57 -8.11 -5.77 11.75
N ARG A 58 -9.11 -6.53 11.26
CA ARG A 58 -10.50 -6.56 11.78
C ARG A 58 -11.18 -5.19 11.93
N ILE A 59 -11.11 -4.35 10.91
CA ILE A 59 -11.88 -3.09 10.86
C ILE A 59 -13.32 -3.33 10.36
N LYS A 60 -14.25 -2.45 10.77
CA LYS A 60 -15.65 -2.48 10.34
C LYS A 60 -15.84 -1.66 9.06
N GLU A 61 -15.28 -2.15 7.96
CA GLU A 61 -15.42 -1.56 6.62
C GLU A 61 -15.98 -2.56 5.63
N THR A 62 -16.52 -2.06 4.52
CA THR A 62 -16.88 -2.92 3.38
C THR A 62 -15.62 -3.57 2.80
N GLU A 63 -15.81 -4.64 2.03
CA GLU A 63 -14.71 -5.29 1.32
C GLU A 63 -14.02 -4.32 0.34
N GLU A 64 -14.80 -3.49 -0.33
CA GLU A 64 -14.31 -2.48 -1.24
C GLU A 64 -13.44 -1.43 -0.52
N ASN A 65 -13.98 -0.83 0.55
CA ASN A 65 -13.28 0.20 1.32
C ASN A 65 -12.00 -0.33 1.95
N PHE A 66 -12.02 -1.59 2.39
CA PHE A 66 -10.83 -2.24 2.91
C PHE A 66 -9.72 -2.35 1.87
N VAL A 67 -10.03 -2.75 0.63
CA VAL A 67 -9.05 -2.79 -0.45
C VAL A 67 -8.59 -1.38 -0.83
N LYS A 68 -9.50 -0.40 -0.90
CA LYS A 68 -9.15 1.01 -1.16
C LYS A 68 -8.16 1.55 -0.13
N ILE A 69 -8.35 1.25 1.15
CA ILE A 69 -7.42 1.67 2.21
C ILE A 69 -6.01 1.14 1.98
N ILE A 70 -5.85 -0.15 1.65
CA ILE A 70 -4.54 -0.74 1.33
C ILE A 70 -3.96 -0.07 0.08
N LEU A 71 -4.78 0.10 -0.96
CA LEU A 71 -4.37 0.73 -2.20
C LEU A 71 -3.87 2.16 -1.99
N TYR A 72 -4.55 2.97 -1.17
CA TYR A 72 -4.12 4.34 -0.89
C TYR A 72 -2.75 4.39 -0.21
N HIS A 73 -2.39 3.39 0.60
CA HIS A 73 -1.03 3.29 1.13
C HIS A 73 0.01 3.06 0.02
N GLU A 74 -0.27 2.16 -0.93
CA GLU A 74 0.59 1.91 -2.11
C GLU A 74 0.70 3.13 -3.04
N LEU A 75 -0.40 3.86 -3.24
CA LEU A 75 -0.38 5.13 -3.97
C LEU A 75 0.44 6.20 -3.22
N GLY A 76 0.50 6.11 -1.90
CA GLY A 76 1.41 6.89 -1.07
C GLY A 76 2.87 6.68 -1.43
N TYR A 77 3.32 5.44 -1.64
CA TYR A 77 4.66 5.14 -2.15
C TYR A 77 4.89 5.79 -3.52
N TYR A 78 3.95 5.62 -4.46
CA TYR A 78 4.02 6.27 -5.78
C TYR A 78 4.23 7.78 -5.66
N LEU A 79 3.41 8.46 -4.85
CA LEU A 79 3.48 9.91 -4.66
C LEU A 79 4.79 10.33 -3.99
N TYR A 80 5.28 9.55 -3.03
CA TYR A 80 6.55 9.79 -2.37
C TYR A 80 7.71 9.77 -3.36
N PHE A 81 7.83 8.71 -4.19
CA PHE A 81 8.91 8.58 -5.16
C PHE A 81 8.84 9.65 -6.25
N LYS A 82 7.64 10.06 -6.66
CA LYS A 82 7.43 11.14 -7.62
C LYS A 82 7.92 12.50 -7.09
N LYS A 83 7.76 12.77 -5.79
CA LYS A 83 8.11 14.05 -5.17
C LYS A 83 9.55 14.12 -4.65
N ASN A 84 10.02 13.08 -3.96
CA ASN A 84 11.21 13.18 -3.10
C ASN A 84 12.48 12.60 -3.74
N LYS A 85 12.38 11.81 -4.83
CA LYS A 85 13.53 11.18 -5.52
C LYS A 85 14.61 10.66 -4.55
N PRO A 86 14.25 9.75 -3.62
CA PRO A 86 15.19 9.21 -2.64
C PRO A 86 16.37 8.52 -3.32
N ASP A 87 17.52 8.47 -2.64
CA ASP A 87 18.69 7.77 -3.15
C ASP A 87 18.51 6.25 -3.06
N LEU A 88 17.98 5.66 -4.13
CA LEU A 88 17.74 4.23 -4.24
C LEU A 88 19.04 3.40 -4.13
N ARG A 89 20.23 4.01 -4.27
CA ARG A 89 21.51 3.31 -4.07
C ARG A 89 21.66 2.82 -2.64
N ILE A 90 21.06 3.49 -1.66
CA ILE A 90 21.07 3.03 -0.26
C ILE A 90 20.33 1.70 -0.13
N LEU A 91 19.19 1.55 -0.81
CA LEU A 91 18.44 0.28 -0.82
C LEU A 91 19.23 -0.87 -1.44
N MET A 92 20.10 -0.57 -2.42
CA MET A 92 20.91 -1.59 -3.11
C MET A 92 22.22 -1.91 -2.41
N TYR A 93 22.92 -0.88 -1.90
CA TYR A 93 24.33 -0.96 -1.50
C TYR A 93 24.60 -0.48 -0.08
N GLY A 94 23.62 0.13 0.60
CA GLY A 94 23.77 0.62 1.97
C GLY A 94 23.92 -0.50 2.99
N GLY A 95 24.38 -0.14 4.18
CA GLY A 95 24.36 -1.03 5.34
C GLY A 95 22.92 -1.38 5.77
N GLU A 96 22.76 -2.46 6.55
CA GLU A 96 21.42 -2.88 7.02
C GLU A 96 20.70 -1.76 7.78
N GLU A 97 21.39 -1.06 8.68
CA GLU A 97 20.81 0.08 9.41
C GLU A 97 20.38 1.23 8.47
N GLU A 98 21.17 1.53 7.43
CA GLU A 98 20.83 2.58 6.46
C GLU A 98 19.60 2.18 5.63
N LYS A 99 19.51 0.91 5.23
CA LYS A 99 18.36 0.36 4.52
C LYS A 99 17.11 0.39 5.39
N GLU A 100 17.19 -0.05 6.64
CA GLU A 100 16.06 -0.04 7.58
C GLU A 100 15.56 1.38 7.86
N ASN A 101 16.48 2.33 8.05
CA ASN A 101 16.14 3.74 8.25
C ASN A 101 15.45 4.32 7.01
N LEU A 102 15.99 4.09 5.82
CA LEU A 102 15.38 4.56 4.58
C LEU A 102 14.02 3.90 4.33
N HIS A 103 13.89 2.59 4.56
CA HIS A 103 12.60 1.90 4.44
C HIS A 103 11.56 2.47 5.40
N SER A 104 11.94 2.71 6.66
CA SER A 104 11.05 3.30 7.67
C SER A 104 10.63 4.72 7.32
N GLU A 105 11.54 5.52 6.77
CA GLU A 105 11.24 6.86 6.27
C GLU A 105 10.24 6.81 5.11
N ILE A 106 10.51 5.95 4.12
CA ILE A 106 9.64 5.80 2.94
C ILE A 106 8.25 5.35 3.39
N ASP A 107 8.14 4.31 4.22
CA ASP A 107 6.85 3.77 4.67
C ASP A 107 6.05 4.80 5.47
N LYS A 108 6.70 5.49 6.41
CA LYS A 108 6.05 6.56 7.18
C LYS A 108 5.46 7.62 6.26
N ASN A 109 6.23 8.07 5.27
CA ASN A 109 5.80 9.07 4.31
C ASN A 109 4.73 8.52 3.36
N ALA A 110 4.79 7.24 2.97
CA ALA A 110 3.79 6.61 2.13
C ALA A 110 2.40 6.69 2.76
N TRP A 111 2.26 6.43 4.06
CA TRP A 111 1.01 6.67 4.77
C TRP A 111 0.55 8.13 4.71
N ASP A 112 1.47 9.09 4.88
CA ASP A 112 1.11 10.52 4.88
C ASP A 112 0.71 11.01 3.49
N TYR A 113 1.42 10.60 2.44
CA TYR A 113 1.08 10.91 1.05
C TYR A 113 -0.18 10.18 0.59
N GLY A 114 -0.33 8.91 0.94
CA GLY A 114 -1.51 8.10 0.61
C GLY A 114 -2.78 8.69 1.17
N ARG A 115 -2.73 9.17 2.42
CA ARG A 115 -3.83 9.89 3.09
C ARG A 115 -4.35 11.08 2.30
N THR A 116 -3.53 11.73 1.47
CA THR A 116 -3.96 12.88 0.64
C THR A 116 -4.92 12.51 -0.49
N LEU A 117 -5.02 11.22 -0.83
CA LEU A 117 -5.94 10.69 -1.85
C LEU A 117 -7.19 10.05 -1.23
N VAL A 118 -7.20 9.85 0.09
CA VAL A 118 -8.29 9.13 0.78
C VAL A 118 -9.54 10.02 0.85
N PRO A 119 -10.71 9.54 0.41
CA PRO A 119 -12.00 10.22 0.59
C PRO A 119 -12.30 10.49 2.07
N GLU A 120 -12.97 11.61 2.37
CA GLU A 120 -13.19 12.09 3.74
C GLU A 120 -13.84 11.02 4.64
N GLU A 121 -14.78 10.25 4.11
CA GLU A 121 -15.49 9.18 4.80
C GLU A 121 -14.59 8.02 5.21
N LEU A 122 -13.47 7.79 4.53
CA LEU A 122 -12.54 6.69 4.79
C LEU A 122 -11.33 7.09 5.64
N VAL A 123 -11.09 8.38 5.85
CA VAL A 123 -9.91 8.89 6.58
C VAL A 123 -9.75 8.25 7.94
N LYS A 124 -10.83 8.12 8.72
CA LYS A 124 -10.78 7.51 10.06
C LYS A 124 -10.38 6.04 10.01
N SER A 125 -10.88 5.31 9.03
CA SER A 125 -10.57 3.88 8.85
C SER A 125 -9.16 3.69 8.32
N TYR A 126 -8.70 4.54 7.41
CA TYR A 126 -7.32 4.58 6.93
C TYR A 126 -6.32 4.81 8.07
N ASP A 127 -6.54 5.86 8.87
CA ASP A 127 -5.70 6.19 10.04
C ASP A 127 -5.69 5.03 11.05
N LYS A 128 -6.83 4.34 11.23
CA LYS A 128 -6.91 3.16 12.10
C LYS A 128 -6.12 1.96 11.56
N VAL A 129 -6.15 1.71 10.25
CA VAL A 129 -5.35 0.63 9.63
C VAL A 129 -3.87 0.91 9.82
N ARG A 130 -3.40 2.14 9.58
CA ARG A 130 -2.01 2.55 9.83
C ARG A 130 -1.55 2.20 11.24
N GLU A 131 -2.35 2.50 12.26
CA GLU A 131 -1.99 2.22 13.65
C GLU A 131 -1.96 0.72 13.96
N LEU A 132 -2.90 -0.05 13.40
CA LEU A 132 -2.94 -1.49 13.57
C LEU A 132 -1.79 -2.20 12.82
N ASP A 133 -1.40 -1.68 11.65
CA ASP A 133 -0.30 -2.18 10.84
C ASP A 133 1.03 -2.07 11.57
N LYS A 134 1.31 -0.90 12.17
CA LYS A 134 2.48 -0.69 13.05
C LYS A 134 2.54 -1.70 14.19
N LEU A 135 1.40 -2.13 14.73
CA LEU A 135 1.36 -3.14 15.80
C LEU A 135 1.60 -4.56 15.29
N LEU A 136 1.23 -4.87 14.05
CA LEU A 136 1.53 -6.16 13.41
C LEU A 136 3.04 -6.29 13.14
N LEU A 137 3.67 -5.23 12.64
CA LEU A 137 5.12 -5.20 12.40
C LEU A 137 5.93 -5.40 13.69
N LYS A 138 5.46 -4.92 14.83
CA LYS A 138 6.10 -5.10 16.14
C LYS A 138 6.00 -6.51 16.73
N ARG A 139 5.19 -7.40 16.13
CA ARG A 139 4.94 -8.77 16.62
C ARG A 139 5.64 -9.85 15.80
N LEU A 140 6.34 -9.45 14.74
CA LEU A 140 7.21 -10.27 13.91
C LEU A 140 8.66 -10.12 14.40
#